data_AF-A0A7V9T1T4-F1
#
_entry.id   AF-A0A7V9T1T4-F1
#
_cell.length_a   1.000
_cell.length_b   1.000
_cell.length_c   1.000
_cell.angle_alpha   90.00
_cell.angle_beta   90.00
_cell.angle_gamma   90.00
#
_symmetry.space_group_name_H-M   'P 1'
#
loop_
_entity.id
_entity.type
_entity.pdbx_description
1 polymer ?
#
loop_
_entity_poly.entity_id
_entity_poly.type
_entity_poly.pdbx_seq_one_letter_code
_entity_poly.pdbx_strand_id
1 'polypeptide(L)'
;MERLVDAIADAFRRRDVEDLTAEVVAETAVGVVKVALRRWLEVNGQEPLHTLMTDSLTRLGAAFEQSSNANRTNDEVRRAAANPTSSNRRTSETLLLPLLPGRHCTTASPA
;
A
#
# COMPACT_ATOMS: atom_id res chain seq x y z
N MET A 1 5.83 -8.06 -28.47
CA MET A 1 6.27 -7.98 -27.07
C MET A 1 5.79 -9.20 -26.30
N GLU A 2 4.57 -9.68 -26.58
CA GLU A 2 4.06 -11.01 -26.19
C GLU A 2 5.11 -12.12 -26.36
N ARG A 3 5.76 -12.19 -27.54
CA ARG A 3 6.84 -13.16 -27.81
C ARG A 3 8.02 -13.17 -26.83
N LEU A 4 8.33 -12.06 -26.15
CA LEU A 4 9.41 -12.03 -25.15
C LEU A 4 8.93 -12.56 -23.80
N VAL A 5 7.71 -12.21 -23.40
CA VAL A 5 7.08 -12.76 -22.19
C VAL A 5 6.96 -14.27 -22.33
N ASP A 6 6.44 -14.75 -23.46
CA ASP A 6 6.30 -16.18 -23.74
C ASP A 6 7.65 -16.92 -23.67
N ALA A 7 8.69 -16.36 -24.27
CA ALA A 7 10.02 -16.97 -24.26
C ALA A 7 10.63 -17.05 -22.84
N ILE A 8 10.39 -16.03 -22.01
CA ILE A 8 10.84 -16.01 -20.61
C ILE A 8 10.02 -17.01 -19.79
N ALA A 9 8.69 -17.04 -19.95
CA ALA A 9 7.82 -17.99 -19.28
C ALA A 9 8.20 -19.43 -19.64
N ASP A 10 8.43 -19.73 -20.92
CA ASP A 10 8.92 -21.03 -21.38
C ASP A 10 10.26 -21.41 -20.75
N ALA A 11 11.16 -20.45 -20.58
CA ALA A 11 12.43 -20.69 -19.91
C ALA A 11 12.26 -21.05 -18.43
N PHE A 12 11.25 -20.48 -17.75
CA PHE A 12 10.89 -20.85 -16.37
C PHE A 12 10.19 -22.21 -16.30
N ARG A 13 9.25 -22.49 -17.22
CA ARG A 13 8.58 -23.79 -17.33
C ARG A 13 9.57 -24.94 -17.52
N ARG A 14 10.61 -24.74 -18.35
CA ARG A 14 11.71 -25.71 -18.54
C ARG A 14 12.55 -25.97 -17.28
N ARG A 15 12.36 -25.17 -16.23
CA ARG A 15 12.99 -25.33 -14.91
C ARG A 15 11.97 -25.74 -13.84
N ASP A 16 10.85 -26.32 -14.27
CA ASP A 16 9.78 -26.83 -13.41
C ASP A 16 9.10 -25.75 -12.54
N VAL A 17 9.12 -24.49 -12.99
CA VAL A 17 8.29 -23.44 -12.38
C VAL A 17 6.84 -23.64 -12.82
N GLU A 18 5.92 -23.58 -11.86
CA GLU A 18 4.47 -23.68 -12.08
C GLU A 18 3.98 -22.64 -13.10
N ASP A 19 3.02 -23.03 -13.95
CA ASP A 19 2.69 -22.29 -15.18
C ASP A 19 2.26 -20.84 -14.92
N LEU A 20 1.35 -20.62 -13.96
CA LEU A 20 0.92 -19.29 -13.57
C LEU A 20 2.09 -18.48 -12.99
N THR A 21 2.90 -19.10 -12.14
CA THR A 21 4.10 -18.47 -11.59
C THR A 21 5.07 -18.07 -12.70
N ALA A 22 5.29 -18.93 -13.70
CA ALA A 22 6.18 -18.66 -14.83
C ALA A 22 5.68 -17.48 -15.67
N GLU A 23 4.39 -17.41 -15.94
CA GLU A 23 3.75 -16.32 -16.68
C GLU A 23 3.84 -14.99 -15.92
N VAL A 24 3.43 -14.97 -14.65
CA VAL A 24 3.47 -13.76 -13.81
C VAL A 24 4.90 -13.24 -13.64
N VAL A 25 5.87 -14.14 -13.41
CA VAL A 25 7.28 -13.74 -13.30
C VAL A 25 7.80 -13.17 -14.63
N ALA A 26 7.42 -13.75 -15.77
CA ALA A 26 7.83 -13.25 -17.08
C ALA A 26 7.27 -11.85 -17.37
N GLU A 27 5.98 -11.63 -17.12
CA GLU A 27 5.35 -10.31 -17.25
C GLU A 27 6.01 -9.29 -16.32
N THR A 28 6.24 -9.69 -15.07
CA THR A 28 6.90 -8.85 -14.06
C THR A 28 8.30 -8.45 -14.51
N ALA A 29 9.11 -9.40 -14.99
CA ALA A 29 10.46 -9.15 -15.47
C ALA A 29 10.47 -8.16 -16.65
N VAL A 30 9.58 -8.35 -17.64
CA VAL A 30 9.44 -7.43 -18.77
C VAL A 30 8.98 -6.04 -18.31
N GLY A 31 8.07 -5.97 -17.33
CA GLY A 31 7.63 -4.72 -16.71
C GLY A 31 8.80 -3.95 -16.08
N VAL A 32 9.60 -4.63 -15.25
CA VAL A 32 10.79 -4.05 -14.60
C VAL A 32 11.79 -3.53 -15.63
N VAL A 33 12.08 -4.31 -16.68
CA VAL A 33 13.00 -3.90 -17.74
C VAL A 33 12.51 -2.63 -18.45
N LYS A 34 11.23 -2.54 -18.79
CA LYS A 34 10.66 -1.34 -19.44
C LYS A 34 10.78 -0.11 -18.57
N VAL A 35 10.43 -0.22 -17.29
CA VAL A 35 10.48 0.90 -16.34
C VAL A 35 11.92 1.35 -16.15
N ALA A 36 12.84 0.42 -15.94
CA ALA A 36 14.26 0.72 -15.78
C ALA A 36 14.85 1.37 -17.04
N LEU A 37 14.54 0.84 -18.22
CA LEU A 37 15.00 1.40 -19.50
C LEU A 37 14.49 2.82 -19.72
N ARG A 38 13.20 3.07 -19.42
CA ARG A 38 12.62 4.41 -19.51
C ARG A 38 13.34 5.38 -18.57
N ARG A 39 13.53 5.01 -17.30
CA ARG A 39 14.25 5.82 -16.32
C ARG A 39 15.69 6.09 -16.74
N TRP A 40 16.35 5.08 -17.31
CA TRP A 40 17.71 5.18 -17.81
C TRP A 40 17.83 6.21 -18.92
N LEU A 41 16.87 6.24 -19.84
CA LEU A 41 16.79 7.26 -20.90
C LEU A 41 16.48 8.65 -20.32
N GLU A 42 15.59 8.75 -19.34
CA GLU A 42 15.23 10.02 -18.68
C GLU A 42 16.44 10.67 -17.95
N VAL A 43 17.38 9.87 -17.44
CA VAL A 43 18.63 10.35 -16.83
C VAL A 43 19.82 10.40 -17.79
N ASN A 44 19.60 10.31 -19.11
CA ASN A 44 20.67 10.29 -20.14
C ASN A 44 21.78 9.26 -19.87
N GLY A 45 21.41 8.12 -19.31
CA GLY A 45 22.34 7.04 -18.98
C GLY A 45 23.36 7.33 -17.88
N GLN A 46 23.19 8.41 -17.10
CA GLN A 46 24.10 8.75 -16.00
C GLN A 46 24.10 7.70 -14.87
N GLU A 47 22.98 7.01 -14.68
CA GLU A 47 22.89 5.89 -13.74
C GLU A 47 23.03 4.55 -14.49
N PRO A 48 23.75 3.55 -13.95
CA PRO A 48 23.83 2.24 -14.58
C PRO A 48 22.45 1.57 -14.66
N LEU A 49 22.12 0.99 -15.82
CA LEU A 49 20.82 0.34 -16.05
C LEU A 49 20.51 -0.76 -15.02
N HIS A 50 21.52 -1.53 -14.61
CA HIS A 50 21.35 -2.59 -13.61
C HIS A 50 20.90 -2.03 -12.24
N THR A 51 21.38 -0.84 -11.85
CA THR A 51 20.98 -0.16 -10.62
C THR A 51 19.51 0.22 -10.69
N LEU A 52 19.08 0.79 -11.82
CA LEU A 52 17.69 1.15 -12.06
C LEU A 52 16.76 -0.05 -12.12
N MET A 53 17.22 -1.20 -12.65
CA MET A 53 16.46 -2.46 -12.63
C MET A 53 16.25 -2.95 -11.20
N THR A 54 17.31 -3.01 -10.39
CA THR A 54 17.22 -3.41 -8.98
C THR A 54 16.29 -2.49 -8.19
N ASP A 55 16.43 -1.17 -8.33
CA ASP A 55 15.57 -0.20 -7.67
C ASP A 55 14.09 -0.35 -8.13
N SER A 56 13.86 -0.59 -9.41
CA SER A 56 12.49 -0.81 -9.93
C SER A 56 11.86 -2.09 -9.37
N LEU A 57 12.64 -3.17 -9.25
CA LEU A 57 12.17 -4.42 -8.63
C LEU A 57 11.88 -4.24 -7.13
N THR A 58 12.77 -3.57 -6.40
CA THR A 58 12.57 -3.28 -4.96
C THR A 58 11.29 -2.46 -4.72
N ARG A 59 11.07 -1.42 -5.53
CA ARG A 59 9.85 -0.59 -5.44
C ARG A 59 8.59 -1.38 -5.77
N LEU A 60 8.66 -2.28 -6.74
CA LEU A 60 7.54 -3.16 -7.07
C LEU A 60 7.21 -4.11 -5.91
N GLY A 61 8.22 -4.70 -5.28
CA GLY A 61 8.03 -5.54 -4.08
C GLY A 61 7.36 -4.77 -2.94
N ALA A 62 7.85 -3.56 -2.64
CA ALA A 62 7.24 -2.70 -1.62
C ALA A 62 5.78 -2.34 -1.94
N ALA A 63 5.44 -2.11 -3.22
CA ALA A 63 4.08 -1.83 -3.65
C ALA A 63 3.13 -3.03 -3.41
N PHE A 64 3.61 -4.26 -3.62
CA PHE A 64 2.82 -5.46 -3.31
C PHE A 64 2.58 -5.63 -1.80
N GLU A 65 3.60 -5.39 -0.98
CA GLU A 65 3.46 -5.42 0.48
C GLU A 65 2.46 -4.35 0.97
N GLN A 66 2.55 -3.14 0.42
CA GLN A 66 1.62 -2.05 0.73
C GLN A 66 0.18 -2.40 0.35
N SER A 67 -0.03 -2.99 -0.83
CA SER A 67 -1.36 -3.41 -1.29
C SER A 67 -1.97 -4.49 -0.40
N SER A 68 -1.17 -5.48 0.01
CA SER A 68 -1.59 -6.53 0.94
C SER A 68 -2.04 -5.95 2.29
N ASN A 69 -1.24 -5.04 2.85
CA ASN A 69 -1.56 -4.38 4.13
C ASN A 69 -2.82 -3.50 4.02
N ALA A 70 -2.98 -2.76 2.92
CA ALA A 70 -4.17 -1.95 2.68
C ALA A 70 -5.44 -2.80 2.60
N ASN A 71 -5.40 -3.94 1.92
CA ASN A 71 -6.53 -4.87 1.84
C ASN A 71 -6.90 -5.42 3.21
N ARG A 72 -5.92 -5.76 4.05
CA ARG A 72 -6.16 -6.23 5.42
C ARG A 72 -6.89 -5.18 6.26
N THR A 73 -6.43 -3.93 6.22
CA THR A 73 -7.07 -2.83 6.96
C THR A 73 -8.50 -2.60 6.49
N ASN A 74 -8.75 -2.65 5.18
CA ASN A 74 -10.10 -2.51 4.62
C ASN A 74 -11.04 -3.62 5.11
N ASP A 75 -10.56 -4.86 5.19
CA ASP A 75 -11.34 -5.97 5.73
C ASP A 75 -11.61 -5.83 7.24
N GLU A 76 -10.65 -5.33 8.02
CA GLU A 76 -10.83 -5.08 9.46
C GLU A 76 -11.87 -3.97 9.71
N VAL A 77 -11.80 -2.87 8.97
CA VAL A 77 -12.80 -1.79 9.01
C VAL A 77 -14.19 -2.32 8.63
N ARG A 78 -14.27 -3.16 7.58
CA ARG A 78 -15.52 -3.78 7.16
C ARG A 78 -16.10 -4.71 8.22
N ARG A 79 -15.27 -5.51 8.89
CA ARG A 79 -15.69 -6.39 9.99
C ARG A 79 -16.13 -5.60 11.22
N ALA A 80 -15.44 -4.52 11.57
CA ALA A 80 -15.81 -3.64 12.67
C ALA A 80 -17.15 -2.94 12.42
N ALA A 81 -17.39 -2.50 11.18
CA ALA A 81 -18.68 -1.95 10.77
C ALA A 81 -19.81 -3.00 10.77
N ALA A 82 -19.50 -4.27 10.47
CA ALA A 82 -20.45 -5.37 10.47
C ALA A 82 -20.77 -5.92 11.88
N ASN A 83 -19.97 -5.61 12.90
CA ASN A 83 -20.21 -6.07 14.28
C ASN A 83 -19.99 -4.94 15.31
N PRO A 84 -20.98 -4.07 15.52
CA PRO A 84 -20.84 -2.86 16.35
C PRO A 84 -20.75 -3.11 17.87
N THR A 85 -20.86 -4.36 18.35
CA THR A 85 -21.13 -4.63 19.78
C THR A 85 -19.89 -4.80 20.66
N SER A 86 -18.66 -4.79 20.14
CA SER A 86 -17.47 -5.10 20.96
C SER A 86 -16.77 -3.88 21.59
N SER A 87 -17.05 -2.65 21.18
CA SER A 87 -16.19 -1.50 21.51
C SER A 87 -16.70 -0.52 22.55
N ASN A 88 -17.92 -0.70 23.11
CA ASN A 88 -18.53 0.34 23.97
C ASN A 88 -18.75 -0.10 25.43
N ARG A 89 -17.77 -0.77 26.04
CA ARG A 89 -17.80 -1.12 27.47
C ARG A 89 -16.57 -0.59 28.21
N ARG A 90 -16.23 0.70 28.04
CA ARG A 90 -15.25 1.37 28.91
C ARG A 90 -15.36 2.90 28.98
N THR A 91 -16.56 3.47 29.04
CA THR A 91 -16.75 4.87 29.46
C THR A 91 -18.16 5.05 30.02
N SER A 92 -18.42 4.52 31.20
CA SER A 92 -19.63 4.84 31.95
C SER A 92 -19.30 4.83 33.43
N GLU A 93 -18.58 5.85 33.87
CA GLU A 93 -18.55 6.29 35.27
C GLU A 93 -17.80 7.61 35.32
N THR A 94 -18.52 8.72 35.14
CA THR A 94 -18.31 10.04 35.81
C THR A 94 -19.36 10.99 35.24
N LEU A 95 -20.62 10.83 35.65
CA LEU A 95 -21.64 11.86 35.52
C LEU A 95 -22.50 11.83 36.78
N LEU A 96 -22.02 12.52 37.81
CA LEU A 96 -22.86 13.04 38.88
C LEU A 96 -22.52 14.53 39.03
N LEU A 97 -23.28 15.35 38.31
CA LEU A 97 -23.55 16.74 38.68
C LEU A 97 -24.91 16.77 39.36
N PRO A 98 -25.11 17.67 40.33
CA PRO A 98 -26.19 18.63 40.12
C PRO A 98 -25.82 20.07 40.48
N LEU A 99 -26.12 20.95 39.52
CA LEU A 99 -26.89 22.20 39.62
C LEU A 99 -26.71 23.09 40.86
N LEU A 100 -26.29 24.34 40.64
CA LEU A 100 -27.06 25.55 41.02
C LEU A 100 -26.54 26.80 40.27
N PRO A 101 -27.39 27.82 40.03
CA PRO A 101 -27.16 28.90 39.08
C PRO A 101 -26.76 30.22 39.77
N GLY A 102 -26.09 31.11 39.04
CA GLY A 102 -26.11 32.53 39.42
C GLY A 102 -25.01 33.41 38.85
N ARG A 103 -25.47 34.36 38.02
CA ARG A 103 -25.06 35.78 37.98
C ARG A 103 -23.79 36.17 37.19
N HIS A 104 -24.11 36.72 36.01
CA HIS A 104 -23.84 38.09 35.56
C HIS A 104 -22.40 38.62 35.37
N CYS A 105 -22.26 39.26 34.20
CA CYS A 105 -21.43 40.44 33.91
C CYS A 105 -19.92 40.16 33.76
N THR A 106 -19.15 40.77 32.85
CA THR A 106 -19.39 41.79 31.84
C THR A 106 -18.13 41.82 30.96
N THR A 107 -18.35 42.25 29.73
CA THR A 107 -17.40 42.67 28.68
C THR A 107 -15.99 43.11 29.11
N ALA A 108 -14.96 42.70 28.38
CA ALA A 108 -14.14 43.59 27.53
C ALA A 108 -12.90 42.86 26.97
N SER A 109 -12.76 42.92 25.66
CA SER A 109 -11.53 42.78 24.87
C SER A 109 -10.89 44.19 24.73
N PRO A 110 -9.77 44.41 24.00
CA PRO A 110 -8.42 43.83 24.07
C PRO A 110 -7.36 44.94 24.31
N ALA A 111 -6.10 44.53 24.52
CA ALA A 111 -4.90 45.06 23.82
C ALA A 111 -3.71 44.16 24.14
#